data_AF-A0A1B6K3E0-F1
#
_entry.id   AF-A0A1B6K3E0-F1
#
_cell.length_a   1.000
_cell.length_b   1.000
_cell.length_c   1.000
_cell.angle_alpha   90.00
_cell.angle_beta   90.00
_cell.angle_gamma   90.00
#
_symmetry.space_group_name_H-M   'P 1'
#
loop_
_entity.id
_entity.type
_entity.pdbx_description
1 polymer ?
#
loop_
_entity_poly.entity_id
_entity_poly.type
_entity_poly.pdbx_seq_one_letter_code
_entity_poly.pdbx_strand_id
1 'polypeptide(L)'
;ANREEIDAMIDYSRDFSLSYFAFNSFIRSYMLRVDDVPIERPQDIFMRVALQICGHDLARVKETYDLMSLGYYTHSTPTMFNSMLQKCQLGSCFLMTVKGDDIRSIFETIGDCAIISKHSGGLGVNLHGIRSAGSA
;
A
#
# COMPACT_ATOMS: atom_id res chain seq x y z
N ALA A 1 -7.49 -20.75 12.85
CA ALA A 1 -8.70 -21.49 12.45
C ALA A 1 -8.70 -21.75 10.93
N ASN A 2 -8.38 -20.78 10.07
CA ASN A 2 -8.58 -20.91 8.61
C ASN A 2 -7.31 -21.26 7.82
N ARG A 3 -6.26 -21.79 8.47
CA ARG A 3 -4.94 -21.97 7.84
C ARG A 3 -5.00 -22.92 6.64
N GLU A 4 -5.54 -24.11 6.84
CA GLU A 4 -5.59 -25.15 5.80
C GLU A 4 -6.38 -24.69 4.57
N GLU A 5 -7.47 -23.95 4.80
CA GLU A 5 -8.32 -23.43 3.72
C GLU A 5 -7.59 -22.35 2.92
N ILE A 6 -6.88 -21.42 3.58
CA ILE A 6 -6.08 -20.38 2.92
C ILE A 6 -4.90 -21.01 2.16
N ASP A 7 -4.17 -21.94 2.78
CA ASP A 7 -3.04 -22.63 2.16
C ASP A 7 -3.49 -23.39 0.90
N ALA A 8 -4.70 -23.95 0.90
CA ALA A 8 -5.27 -24.64 -0.26
C ALA A 8 -5.71 -23.70 -1.41
N MET A 9 -5.91 -22.40 -1.15
CA MET A 9 -6.23 -21.43 -2.20
C MET A 9 -5.00 -21.03 -3.02
N ILE A 10 -3.81 -21.09 -2.44
CA ILE A 10 -2.59 -20.57 -3.05
C ILE A 10 -2.07 -21.54 -4.12
N ASP A 11 -1.88 -21.01 -5.33
CA ASP A 11 -1.32 -21.75 -6.47
C ASP A 11 0.05 -21.14 -6.87
N TYR A 12 1.12 -21.72 -6.33
CA TYR A 12 2.49 -21.28 -6.62
C TYR A 12 2.93 -21.51 -8.07
N SER A 13 2.20 -22.28 -8.89
CA SER A 13 2.52 -22.38 -10.31
C SER A 13 2.30 -21.04 -11.04
N ARG A 14 1.47 -20.16 -10.49
CA ARG A 14 1.19 -18.83 -11.05
C ARG A 14 2.35 -17.86 -10.92
N ASP A 15 3.37 -18.14 -10.10
CA ASP A 15 4.60 -17.33 -10.06
C ASP A 15 5.31 -17.29 -11.42
N PHE A 16 5.18 -18.35 -12.22
CA PHE A 16 5.75 -18.45 -13.56
C PHE A 16 4.97 -17.67 -14.63
N SER A 17 3.79 -17.12 -14.30
CA SER A 17 3.06 -16.22 -15.19
C SER A 17 3.67 -14.80 -15.22
N LEU A 18 4.48 -14.46 -14.23
CA LEU A 18 5.12 -13.15 -14.13
C LEU A 18 6.29 -13.05 -15.10
N SER A 19 6.41 -11.90 -15.77
CA SER A 19 7.61 -11.58 -16.54
C SER A 19 8.82 -11.43 -15.61
N TYR A 20 10.02 -11.64 -16.16
CA TYR A 20 11.27 -11.44 -15.41
C TYR A 20 11.33 -10.06 -14.74
N PHE A 21 10.89 -9.01 -15.44
CA PHE A 21 10.89 -7.65 -14.90
C PHE A 21 9.90 -7.49 -13.75
N ALA A 22 8.69 -8.05 -13.88
CA ALA A 22 7.70 -8.03 -12.81
C ALA A 22 8.23 -8.75 -11.57
N PHE A 23 8.76 -9.97 -11.76
CA PHE A 23 9.32 -10.76 -10.66
C PHE A 23 10.48 -10.06 -9.94
N ASN A 24 11.42 -9.46 -10.68
CA ASN A 24 12.51 -8.67 -10.09
C ASN A 24 11.98 -7.42 -9.34
N SER A 25 10.90 -6.81 -9.83
CA SER A 25 10.24 -5.70 -9.12
C SER A 25 9.63 -6.16 -7.79
N PHE A 26 8.99 -7.33 -7.76
CA PHE A 26 8.50 -7.95 -6.52
C PHE A 26 9.62 -8.17 -5.50
N ILE A 27 10.73 -8.79 -5.92
CA ILE A 27 11.89 -9.03 -5.05
C ILE A 27 12.44 -7.73 -4.47
N ARG A 28 12.59 -6.70 -5.31
CA ARG A 28 13.25 -5.45 -4.91
C ARG A 28 12.40 -4.62 -3.97
N SER A 29 11.09 -4.53 -4.23
CA SER A 29 10.27 -3.47 -3.64
C SER A 29 9.06 -3.95 -2.84
N TYR A 30 8.64 -5.21 -2.95
CA TYR A 30 7.36 -5.66 -2.40
C TYR A 30 7.46 -6.80 -1.40
N MET A 31 8.37 -7.75 -1.60
CA MET A 31 8.56 -8.87 -0.69
C MET A 31 9.07 -8.39 0.67
N LEU A 32 8.46 -8.89 1.73
CA LEU A 32 9.01 -8.74 3.08
C LEU A 32 10.37 -9.42 3.17
N ARG A 33 11.25 -8.82 3.98
CA ARG A 33 12.62 -9.28 4.19
C ARG A 33 12.90 -9.47 5.67
N VAL A 34 13.65 -10.50 5.98
CA VAL A 34 14.26 -10.75 7.29
C VAL A 34 15.76 -10.92 7.06
N ASP A 35 16.58 -10.14 7.76
CA ASP A 35 18.03 -10.11 7.57
C ASP A 35 18.44 -9.94 6.08
N ASP A 36 17.78 -8.99 5.40
CA ASP A 36 17.90 -8.70 3.97
C ASP A 36 17.54 -9.84 3.00
N VAL A 37 17.04 -10.98 3.50
CA VAL A 37 16.58 -12.11 2.69
C VAL A 37 15.07 -12.01 2.46
N PRO A 38 14.57 -12.04 1.20
CA PRO A 38 13.14 -12.11 0.93
C PRO A 38 12.52 -13.39 1.51
N ILE A 39 11.43 -13.25 2.25
CA ILE A 39 10.72 -14.37 2.90
C ILE A 39 9.36 -14.69 2.26
N GLU A 40 8.92 -13.89 1.30
CA GLU A 40 7.65 -14.06 0.60
C GLU A 40 7.87 -14.42 -0.87
N ARG A 41 6.93 -15.17 -1.44
CA ARG A 41 6.72 -15.32 -2.89
C ARG A 41 5.65 -14.34 -3.39
N PRO A 42 5.57 -14.08 -4.70
CA PRO A 42 4.52 -13.21 -5.25
C PRO A 42 3.11 -13.65 -4.85
N GLN A 43 2.83 -14.97 -4.84
CA GLN A 43 1.53 -15.46 -4.38
C GLN A 43 1.22 -15.14 -2.91
N ASP A 44 2.22 -15.17 -2.02
CA ASP A 44 2.04 -14.85 -0.61
C ASP A 44 1.63 -13.39 -0.44
N ILE A 45 2.23 -12.49 -1.24
CA ILE A 45 1.87 -11.06 -1.27
C ILE A 45 0.42 -10.89 -1.72
N PHE A 46 0.01 -11.53 -2.84
CA PHE A 46 -1.38 -11.47 -3.31
C PHE A 46 -2.35 -11.99 -2.25
N MET A 47 -2.02 -13.10 -1.58
CA MET A 47 -2.88 -13.66 -0.53
C MET A 47 -3.01 -12.72 0.66
N ARG A 48 -1.91 -12.16 1.18
CA ARG A 48 -1.99 -11.23 2.33
C ARG A 48 -2.77 -9.96 1.98
N VAL A 49 -2.67 -9.47 0.74
CA VAL A 49 -3.44 -8.32 0.26
C VAL A 49 -4.93 -8.67 0.22
N ALA A 50 -5.29 -9.85 -0.32
CA ALA A 50 -6.67 -10.31 -0.33
C ALA A 50 -7.24 -10.45 1.09
N LEU A 51 -6.46 -11.03 2.02
CA LEU A 51 -6.84 -11.14 3.44
C LEU A 51 -7.03 -9.77 4.10
N GLN A 52 -6.15 -8.80 3.83
CA GLN A 52 -6.28 -7.46 4.40
C GLN A 52 -7.56 -6.74 3.94
N ILE A 53 -7.95 -6.92 2.67
CA ILE A 53 -9.07 -6.20 2.06
C ILE A 53 -10.40 -6.87 2.39
N CYS A 54 -10.45 -8.20 2.32
CA CYS A 54 -11.69 -8.97 2.49
C CYS A 54 -11.90 -9.45 3.94
N GLY A 55 -10.87 -9.37 4.80
CA GLY A 55 -10.95 -9.74 6.20
C GLY A 55 -11.29 -11.22 6.40
N HIS A 56 -12.43 -11.49 7.00
CA HIS A 56 -12.86 -12.86 7.36
C HIS A 56 -13.75 -13.54 6.29
N ASP A 57 -14.08 -12.84 5.20
CA ASP A 57 -14.89 -13.40 4.11
C ASP A 57 -14.02 -14.21 3.14
N LEU A 58 -13.86 -15.51 3.43
CA LEU A 58 -12.97 -16.39 2.68
C LEU A 58 -13.38 -16.58 1.21
N ALA A 59 -14.68 -16.48 0.89
CA ALA A 59 -15.14 -16.54 -0.49
C ALA A 59 -14.60 -15.34 -1.30
N ARG A 60 -14.67 -14.14 -0.72
CA ARG A 60 -14.12 -12.92 -1.34
C ARG A 60 -12.60 -12.87 -1.32
N VAL A 61 -11.95 -13.41 -0.29
CA VAL A 61 -10.49 -13.58 -0.27
C VAL A 61 -10.07 -14.43 -1.47
N LYS A 62 -10.71 -15.58 -1.69
CA LYS A 62 -10.41 -16.47 -2.82
C LYS A 62 -10.62 -15.76 -4.16
N GLU A 63 -11.77 -15.12 -4.35
CA GLU A 63 -12.07 -14.36 -5.57
C GLU A 63 -11.00 -13.29 -5.84
N THR A 64 -10.65 -12.50 -4.82
CA THR A 64 -9.67 -11.42 -4.92
C THR A 64 -8.28 -11.97 -5.22
N TYR A 65 -7.87 -13.04 -4.54
CA TYR A 65 -6.61 -13.74 -4.79
C TYR A 65 -6.53 -14.27 -6.22
N ASP A 66 -7.58 -14.96 -6.69
CA ASP A 66 -7.60 -15.52 -8.05
C ASP A 66 -7.50 -14.42 -9.10
N LEU A 67 -8.27 -13.34 -8.98
CA LEU A 67 -8.23 -12.25 -9.94
C LEU A 67 -6.86 -11.54 -9.98
N MET A 68 -6.22 -11.32 -8.82
CA MET A 68 -4.88 -10.72 -8.79
C MET A 68 -3.80 -11.67 -9.32
N SER A 69 -3.79 -12.92 -8.87
CA SER A 69 -2.76 -13.91 -9.24
C SER A 69 -2.84 -14.35 -10.70
N LEU A 70 -4.02 -14.25 -11.33
CA LEU A 70 -4.21 -14.45 -12.77
C LEU A 70 -3.95 -13.17 -13.59
N GLY A 71 -3.62 -12.05 -12.94
CA GLY A 71 -3.25 -10.80 -13.61
C GLY A 71 -4.41 -9.97 -14.15
N TYR A 72 -5.66 -10.19 -13.70
CA TYR A 72 -6.80 -9.38 -14.13
C TYR A 72 -6.73 -7.94 -13.60
N TYR A 73 -6.22 -7.75 -12.38
CA TYR A 73 -5.94 -6.44 -11.82
C TYR A 73 -4.85 -6.52 -10.74
N THR A 74 -4.37 -5.36 -10.28
CA THR A 74 -3.48 -5.26 -9.12
C THR A 74 -3.91 -4.09 -8.24
N HIS A 75 -3.61 -4.17 -6.95
CA HIS A 75 -3.71 -3.02 -6.06
C HIS A 75 -2.48 -2.09 -6.19
N SER A 76 -2.64 -0.87 -5.65
CA SER A 76 -1.59 0.15 -5.62
C SER A 76 -0.40 -0.27 -4.76
N THR A 77 0.75 0.36 -4.98
CA THR A 77 2.00 0.06 -4.26
C THR A 77 1.86 0.08 -2.73
N PRO A 78 1.25 1.08 -2.07
CA PRO A 78 1.09 1.06 -0.62
C PRO A 78 0.22 -0.08 -0.12
N THR A 79 -0.81 -0.46 -0.89
CA THR A 79 -1.66 -1.60 -0.54
C THR A 79 -0.85 -2.90 -0.57
N MET A 80 -0.09 -3.11 -1.64
CA MET A 80 0.78 -4.29 -1.77
C MET A 80 1.86 -4.33 -0.66
N PHE A 81 2.45 -3.17 -0.34
CA PHE A 81 3.56 -3.04 0.61
C PHE A 81 3.14 -3.10 2.09
N ASN A 82 1.96 -2.61 2.46
CA ASN A 82 1.56 -2.44 3.87
C ASN A 82 0.46 -3.39 4.37
N SER A 83 -0.22 -4.13 3.50
CA SER A 83 -1.31 -5.05 3.90
C SER A 83 -0.87 -6.03 4.99
N MET A 84 -1.62 -6.30 6.04
CA MET A 84 -1.22 -7.24 7.11
C MET A 84 0.07 -6.88 7.88
N LEU A 85 0.66 -5.68 7.69
CA LEU A 85 1.72 -5.17 8.57
C LEU A 85 1.12 -4.40 9.76
N GLN A 86 1.91 -4.27 10.84
CA GLN A 86 1.50 -3.49 12.02
C GLN A 86 1.11 -2.04 11.68
N LYS A 87 1.80 -1.44 10.69
CA LYS A 87 1.48 -0.10 10.16
C LYS A 87 0.78 -0.22 8.81
N CYS A 88 -0.47 -0.64 8.85
CA CYS A 88 -1.29 -0.90 7.68
C CYS A 88 -1.84 0.38 7.03
N GLN A 89 -0.97 1.14 6.35
CA GLN A 89 -1.34 2.34 5.59
C GLN A 89 -1.51 1.97 4.11
N LEU A 90 -2.74 2.00 3.58
CA LEU A 90 -3.04 1.52 2.21
C LEU A 90 -3.24 2.63 1.17
N GLY A 91 -3.39 3.88 1.62
CA GLY A 91 -3.71 5.03 0.76
C GLY A 91 -2.47 5.63 0.07
N SER A 92 -2.53 5.81 -1.24
CA SER A 92 -1.40 6.36 -1.99
C SER A 92 -1.30 7.88 -1.96
N CYS A 93 -2.43 8.58 -2.02
CA CYS A 93 -2.46 10.02 -2.25
C CYS A 93 -3.34 10.71 -1.21
N PHE A 94 -2.87 11.86 -0.74
CA PHE A 94 -3.56 12.69 0.23
C PHE A 94 -3.65 14.11 -0.30
N LEU A 95 -4.85 14.67 -0.23
CA LEU A 95 -5.10 16.07 -0.58
C LEU A 95 -5.26 16.86 0.70
N MET A 96 -4.40 17.86 0.87
CA MET A 96 -4.33 18.73 2.03
C MET A 96 -4.66 20.15 1.62
N THR A 97 -5.34 20.88 2.50
CA THR A 97 -5.51 22.33 2.39
C THR A 97 -4.84 22.96 3.59
N VAL A 98 -4.16 24.09 3.38
CA VAL A 98 -3.56 24.83 4.49
C VAL A 98 -4.61 25.22 5.53
N LYS A 99 -4.31 25.00 6.81
CA LYS A 99 -5.28 25.18 7.91
C LYS A 99 -5.65 26.64 8.17
N GLY A 100 -4.76 27.56 7.83
CA GLY A 100 -4.93 28.98 8.09
C GLY A 100 -3.74 29.80 7.57
N ASP A 101 -3.96 31.11 7.45
CA ASP A 101 -2.97 32.10 7.02
C ASP A 101 -2.24 32.73 8.22
N ASP A 102 -1.66 31.87 9.05
CA ASP A 102 -0.84 32.26 10.19
C ASP A 102 0.29 31.25 10.39
N ILE A 103 1.37 31.70 11.04
CA ILE A 103 2.59 30.88 11.22
C ILE A 103 2.25 29.55 11.89
N ARG A 104 1.40 29.56 12.92
CA ARG A 104 1.09 28.33 13.66
C ARG A 104 0.36 27.33 12.75
N SER A 105 -0.69 27.78 12.06
CA SER A 105 -1.45 26.92 11.13
C SER A 105 -0.60 26.39 9.97
N ILE A 106 0.35 27.19 9.46
CA ILE A 106 1.30 26.77 8.43
C ILE A 106 2.20 25.64 8.95
N PHE A 107 2.82 25.83 10.13
CA PHE A 107 3.70 24.81 10.71
C PHE A 107 2.94 23.55 11.12
N GLU A 108 1.69 23.66 11.58
CA GLU A 108 0.81 22.51 11.82
C GLU A 108 0.53 21.73 10.52
N THR A 109 0.28 22.44 9.41
CA THR A 109 0.07 21.81 8.09
C THR A 109 1.34 21.09 7.62
N ILE A 110 2.51 21.69 7.82
CA ILE A 110 3.82 21.07 7.51
C ILE A 110 4.03 19.82 8.37
N GLY A 111 3.69 19.87 9.65
CA GLY A 111 3.75 18.73 10.56
C GLY A 111 2.91 17.54 10.07
N ASP A 112 1.67 17.79 9.67
CA ASP A 112 0.79 16.75 9.10
C ASP A 112 1.38 16.18 7.80
N CYS A 113 1.89 17.04 6.91
CA CYS A 113 2.55 16.61 5.68
C CYS A 113 3.76 15.71 5.98
N ALA A 114 4.58 16.06 6.98
CA ALA A 114 5.72 15.25 7.37
C ALA A 114 5.31 13.87 7.89
N ILE A 115 4.22 13.79 8.67
CA ILE A 115 3.68 12.52 9.16
C ILE A 115 3.19 11.64 8.00
N ILE A 116 2.49 12.21 7.02
CA ILE A 116 2.01 11.49 5.85
C ILE A 116 3.20 11.02 4.98
N SER A 117 4.16 11.90 4.72
CA SER A 117 5.35 11.60 3.92
C SER A 117 6.19 10.47 4.54
N LYS A 118 6.32 10.44 5.87
CA LYS A 118 6.99 9.35 6.61
C LYS A 118 6.38 7.98 6.33
N HIS A 119 5.09 7.91 6.01
CA HIS A 119 4.38 6.67 5.71
C HIS A 119 4.14 6.47 4.21
N SER A 120 4.99 7.06 3.36
CA SER A 120 4.99 6.89 1.90
C SER A 120 3.69 7.35 1.20
N GLY A 121 2.96 8.29 1.80
CA GLY A 121 1.82 8.95 1.16
C GLY A 121 2.28 10.09 0.24
N GLY A 122 1.81 10.09 -1.00
CA GLY A 122 1.91 11.24 -1.91
C GLY A 122 1.02 12.39 -1.45
N LEU A 123 1.48 13.62 -1.64
CA LEU A 123 0.83 14.83 -1.14
C LEU A 123 0.49 15.79 -2.28
N GLY A 124 -0.77 16.22 -2.33
CA GLY A 124 -1.18 17.43 -3.04
C GLY A 124 -1.63 18.47 -2.01
N VAL A 125 -0.98 19.64 -1.99
CA VAL A 125 -1.28 20.69 -1.00
C VAL A 125 -1.83 21.93 -1.69
N ASN A 126 -3.05 22.30 -1.32
CA ASN A 126 -3.70 23.55 -1.73
C ASN A 126 -3.23 24.72 -0.83
N LEU A 127 -2.57 25.69 -1.45
CA LEU A 127 -2.02 26.89 -0.80
C LEU A 127 -2.80 28.18 -1.13
N HIS A 128 -3.97 28.10 -1.77
CA HIS A 128 -4.76 29.28 -2.14
C HIS A 128 -5.18 30.14 -0.94
N GLY A 129 -5.19 29.57 0.27
CA GLY A 129 -5.49 30.29 1.51
C GLY A 129 -4.34 31.13 2.08
N ILE A 130 -3.12 31.06 1.53
CA ILE A 130 -1.96 31.83 2.03
C ILE A 130 -1.85 33.17 1.33
N ARG A 131 -1.58 34.22 2.10
CA ARG A 131 -1.38 35.59 1.58
C ARG A 131 -0.19 35.67 0.62
N SER A 132 -0.28 36.59 -0.35
CA SER A 132 0.82 36.87 -1.28
C SER A 132 1.87 37.81 -0.67
N ALA A 133 3.03 37.91 -1.32
CA ALA A 133 4.09 38.84 -0.90
C ALA A 133 3.58 40.29 -0.88
N GLY A 134 3.85 41.01 0.21
CA GLY A 134 3.43 42.39 0.41
C GLY A 134 2.02 42.57 1.00
N SER A 135 1.29 41.49 1.28
CA SER A 135 -0.01 41.54 1.96
C SER A 135 0.16 41.64 3.49
N ALA A 136 -0.60 42.54 4.11
CA ALA A 136 -0.62 42.77 5.57
C ALA A 136 -1.48 41.75 6.32
#